data_AF-A0A087S5U1-F1
#
_entry.id   AF-A0A087S5U1-F1
#
_cell.length_a   1.000
_cell.length_b   1.000
_cell.length_c   1.000
_cell.angle_alpha   90.00
_cell.angle_beta   90.00
_cell.angle_gamma   90.00
#
_symmetry.space_group_name_H-M   'P 1'
#
loop_
_entity.id
_entity.type
_entity.pdbx_description
1 polymer ?
#
loop_
_entity_poly.entity_id
_entity_poly.type
_entity_poly.pdbx_seq_one_letter_code
_entity_poly.pdbx_strand_id
1 'polypeptide(L)'
;MEKQKIISITSIIIIIAIVCFSSVNIYALGNLEIKGIDNSFRLFEMSTDDTIKICNNSPVPVFFHQFNFVIFFDGEPLGVFVINPENIMPYSKLEADGKYISDSMAQSQSIFMHFDHMFSSDGTIRIDPNKMSIITQFHTNIIGIPYVVSEKYNSVDFWNMLNEQSNSDC
;
A
#
# COMPACT_ATOMS: atom_id res chain seq x y z
N MET A 1 16.46 -35.41 31.73
CA MET A 1 16.95 -34.04 31.97
C MET A 1 17.50 -33.39 30.69
N GLU A 2 18.40 -34.04 29.93
CA GLU A 2 18.91 -33.48 28.66
C GLU A 2 17.84 -33.29 27.56
N LYS A 3 16.93 -34.27 27.38
CA LYS A 3 15.85 -34.15 26.38
C LYS A 3 14.93 -32.95 26.64
N GLN A 4 14.57 -32.67 27.89
CA GLN A 4 13.75 -31.50 28.26
C GLN A 4 14.50 -30.18 28.05
N LYS A 5 15.82 -30.17 28.31
CA LYS A 5 16.68 -29.00 28.06
C LYS A 5 16.81 -28.72 26.56
N ILE A 6 16.96 -29.76 25.74
CA ILE A 6 17.00 -29.67 24.26
C ILE A 6 15.67 -29.13 23.74
N ILE A 7 14.53 -29.71 24.16
CA ILE A 7 13.21 -29.24 23.75
C ILE A 7 13.03 -27.76 24.10
N SER A 8 13.38 -27.36 25.33
CA SER A 8 13.25 -25.97 25.78
C SER A 8 14.11 -25.00 24.95
N ILE A 9 15.35 -25.37 24.61
CA ILE A 9 16.23 -24.53 23.79
C ILE A 9 15.69 -24.41 22.37
N THR A 10 15.26 -25.53 21.76
CA THR A 10 14.68 -25.53 20.42
C THR A 10 13.43 -24.65 20.35
N SER A 11 12.55 -24.72 21.36
CA SER A 11 11.35 -23.87 21.42
C SER A 11 11.69 -22.38 21.48
N ILE A 12 12.68 -21.98 22.30
CA ILE A 12 13.12 -20.57 22.38
C ILE A 12 13.65 -20.08 21.03
N ILE A 13 14.47 -20.89 20.35
CA ILE A 13 15.02 -20.55 19.04
C ILE A 13 13.90 -20.34 18.01
N ILE A 14 12.89 -21.23 18.00
CA ILE A 14 11.74 -21.12 17.10
C ILE A 14 10.97 -19.81 17.37
N ILE A 15 10.71 -19.49 18.64
CA ILE A 15 9.99 -18.25 19.00
C ILE A 15 10.79 -17.02 18.52
N ILE A 16 12.09 -16.97 18.79
CA ILE A 16 12.96 -15.86 18.36
C ILE A 16 12.95 -15.74 16.82
N ALA A 17 13.07 -16.86 16.11
CA ALA A 17 13.07 -16.86 14.65
C ALA A 17 11.76 -16.29 14.08
N ILE A 18 10.60 -16.68 14.64
CA ILE A 18 9.30 -16.17 14.21
C ILE A 18 9.19 -14.66 14.48
N VAL A 19 9.57 -14.20 15.66
CA VAL A 19 9.54 -12.77 16.03
C VAL A 19 10.43 -11.94 15.09
N CYS A 20 11.64 -12.42 14.82
CA CYS A 20 12.56 -11.77 13.89
C CYS A 20 11.97 -11.72 12.47
N PHE A 21 11.43 -12.84 11.97
CA PHE A 21 10.82 -12.88 10.64
C PHE A 21 9.64 -11.90 10.51
N SER A 22 8.73 -11.87 11.49
CA SER A 22 7.61 -10.91 11.49
C SER A 22 8.08 -9.46 11.54
N SER A 23 9.09 -9.15 12.35
CA SER A 23 9.66 -7.80 12.44
C SER A 23 10.30 -7.35 11.12
N VAL A 24 11.05 -8.24 10.47
CA VAL A 24 11.69 -7.97 9.18
C VAL A 24 10.64 -7.78 8.09
N ASN A 25 9.57 -8.58 8.07
CA ASN A 25 8.46 -8.41 7.13
C ASN A 25 7.76 -7.05 7.30
N ILE A 26 7.50 -6.61 8.54
CA ILE A 26 6.91 -5.30 8.83
C ILE A 26 7.79 -4.16 8.33
N TYR A 27 9.09 -4.25 8.61
CA TYR A 27 10.05 -3.28 8.12
C TYR A 27 10.05 -3.23 6.59
N ALA A 28 10.06 -4.38 5.93
CA ALA A 28 10.07 -4.46 4.47
C ALA A 28 8.76 -3.95 3.85
N LEU A 29 7.60 -4.19 4.47
CA LEU A 29 6.30 -3.64 4.04
C LEU A 29 6.31 -2.10 4.00
N GLY A 30 6.91 -1.46 5.01
CA GLY A 30 7.05 0.00 5.05
C GLY A 30 8.06 0.57 4.05
N ASN A 31 8.84 -0.27 3.36
CA ASN A 31 9.81 0.13 2.34
C ASN A 31 9.40 -0.33 0.93
N LEU A 32 8.17 -0.83 0.75
CA LEU A 32 7.67 -1.15 -0.58
C LEU A 32 7.46 0.13 -1.36
N GLU A 33 7.93 0.13 -2.61
CA GLU A 33 7.65 1.22 -3.55
C GLU A 33 6.37 0.90 -4.32
N ILE A 34 5.52 1.90 -4.50
CA ILE A 34 4.22 1.75 -5.14
C ILE A 34 4.19 2.71 -6.33
N LYS A 35 3.85 2.20 -7.51
CA LYS A 35 3.81 2.96 -8.76
C LYS A 35 2.57 2.65 -9.59
N GLY A 36 2.18 3.58 -10.46
CA GLY A 36 1.23 3.30 -11.54
C GLY A 36 1.84 2.37 -12.61
N ILE A 37 0.97 1.73 -13.39
CA ILE A 37 1.41 1.00 -14.59
C ILE A 37 1.95 2.01 -15.61
N ASP A 38 3.09 1.70 -16.24
CA ASP A 38 3.81 2.59 -17.16
C ASP A 38 4.09 4.01 -16.62
N ASN A 39 4.21 4.16 -15.29
CA ASN A 39 4.37 5.45 -14.59
C ASN A 39 3.20 6.42 -14.84
N SER A 40 2.02 5.88 -15.12
CA SER A 40 0.78 6.62 -15.28
C SER A 40 -0.24 6.01 -14.32
N PHE A 41 -0.61 6.77 -13.31
CA PHE A 41 -1.71 6.45 -12.41
C PHE A 41 -2.74 7.56 -12.47
N ARG A 42 -4.03 7.23 -12.44
CA ARG A 42 -5.13 8.20 -12.36
C ARG A 42 -6.08 7.82 -11.23
N LEU A 43 -6.47 8.79 -10.42
CA LEU A 43 -7.42 8.57 -9.33
C LEU A 43 -8.79 8.14 -9.86
N PHE A 44 -9.19 8.63 -11.04
CA PHE A 44 -10.44 8.21 -11.66
C PHE A 44 -10.39 6.75 -12.10
N GLU A 45 -9.28 6.30 -12.69
CA GLU A 45 -9.10 4.90 -13.10
C GLU A 45 -9.11 3.97 -11.89
N MET A 46 -8.47 4.37 -10.78
CA MET A 46 -8.56 3.68 -9.49
C MET A 46 -10.01 3.43 -9.05
N SER A 47 -10.94 4.36 -9.30
CA SER A 47 -12.36 4.18 -8.93
C SER A 47 -13.15 3.23 -9.82
N THR A 48 -12.59 2.83 -10.96
CA THR A 48 -13.19 1.89 -11.91
C THR A 48 -12.51 0.52 -11.88
N ASP A 49 -11.78 0.23 -10.80
CA ASP A 49 -10.81 -0.86 -10.66
C ASP A 49 -9.58 -0.62 -11.54
N ASP A 50 -8.41 -0.70 -10.92
CA ASP A 50 -7.12 -0.34 -11.55
C ASP A 50 -6.04 -1.32 -11.10
N THR A 51 -4.95 -1.34 -11.85
CA THR A 51 -3.79 -2.17 -11.55
C THR A 51 -2.66 -1.22 -11.10
N ILE A 52 -2.01 -1.56 -10.00
CA ILE A 52 -0.81 -0.84 -9.55
C ILE A 52 0.39 -1.77 -9.55
N LYS A 53 1.58 -1.17 -9.62
CA LYS A 53 2.84 -1.88 -9.51
C LYS A 53 3.38 -1.73 -8.09
N ILE A 54 3.67 -2.83 -7.42
CA ILE A 54 4.29 -2.87 -6.10
C ILE A 54 5.67 -3.49 -6.23
N CYS A 55 6.68 -2.81 -5.70
CA CYS A 55 8.08 -3.15 -5.92
C CYS A 55 8.78 -3.40 -4.59
N ASN A 56 9.39 -4.58 -4.51
CA ASN A 56 10.19 -4.99 -3.38
C ASN A 56 11.67 -4.85 -3.74
N ASN A 57 12.25 -3.70 -3.40
CA ASN A 57 13.67 -3.43 -3.60
C ASN A 57 14.54 -4.00 -2.47
N SER A 58 13.95 -4.76 -1.54
CA SER A 58 14.65 -5.35 -0.41
C SER A 58 15.10 -6.80 -0.70
N PRO A 59 16.14 -7.30 0.01
CA PRO A 59 16.57 -8.69 -0.08
C PRO A 59 15.64 -9.68 0.64
N VAL A 60 14.51 -9.22 1.19
CA VAL A 60 13.61 -10.02 2.03
C VAL A 60 12.27 -10.19 1.30
N PRO A 61 11.69 -11.39 1.27
CA PRO A 61 10.32 -11.56 0.77
C PRO A 61 9.34 -10.80 1.66
N VAL A 62 8.29 -10.26 1.04
CA VAL A 62 7.26 -9.47 1.73
C VAL A 62 5.91 -10.13 1.55
N PHE A 63 5.17 -10.23 2.65
CA PHE A 63 3.83 -10.81 2.68
C PHE A 63 2.83 -9.91 3.42
N PHE A 64 1.68 -9.71 2.80
CA PHE A 64 0.52 -9.04 3.39
C PHE A 64 -0.77 -9.80 3.06
N HIS A 65 -1.76 -9.68 3.93
CA HIS A 65 -3.09 -10.26 3.76
C HIS A 65 -4.02 -9.35 2.97
N GLN A 66 -3.79 -8.05 3.03
CA GLN A 66 -4.57 -7.06 2.31
C GLN A 66 -3.77 -5.77 2.25
N PHE A 67 -3.88 -5.06 1.14
CA PHE A 67 -3.33 -3.72 1.00
C PHE A 67 -4.42 -2.73 0.61
N ASN A 68 -4.62 -1.68 1.41
CA ASN A 68 -5.73 -0.75 1.25
C ASN A 68 -5.24 0.68 1.03
N PHE A 69 -5.91 1.43 0.15
CA PHE A 69 -5.89 2.89 0.14
C PHE A 69 -7.22 3.41 0.68
N VAL A 70 -7.20 3.94 1.90
CA VAL A 70 -8.37 4.57 2.52
C VAL A 70 -8.35 6.05 2.18
N ILE A 71 -9.32 6.50 1.40
CA ILE A 71 -9.33 7.84 0.82
C ILE A 71 -10.35 8.71 1.55
N PHE A 72 -9.91 9.89 1.97
CA PHE A 72 -10.73 10.90 2.63
C PHE A 72 -10.73 12.19 1.82
N PHE A 73 -11.85 12.90 1.86
CA PHE A 73 -11.97 14.26 1.34
C PHE A 73 -12.72 15.13 2.32
N ASP A 74 -12.11 16.26 2.70
CA ASP A 74 -12.63 17.20 3.70
C ASP A 74 -12.96 16.54 5.06
N GLY A 75 -12.22 15.47 5.40
CA GLY A 75 -12.41 14.68 6.62
C GLY A 75 -13.42 13.52 6.50
N GLU A 76 -14.16 13.44 5.40
CA GLU A 76 -15.16 12.38 5.17
C GLU A 76 -14.57 11.23 4.33
N PRO A 77 -14.90 9.96 4.64
CA PRO A 77 -14.43 8.83 3.86
C PRO A 77 -15.09 8.81 2.47
N LEU A 78 -14.28 8.82 1.41
CA LEU A 78 -14.77 8.66 0.05
C LEU A 78 -14.88 7.19 -0.35
N GLY A 79 -13.97 6.36 0.12
CA GLY A 79 -13.96 4.93 -0.18
C GLY A 79 -12.61 4.30 0.06
N VAL A 80 -12.52 3.01 -0.26
CA VAL A 80 -11.32 2.20 -0.08
C VAL A 80 -10.98 1.48 -1.36
N PHE A 81 -9.74 1.62 -1.82
CA PHE A 81 -9.18 0.76 -2.85
C PHE A 81 -8.51 -0.43 -2.18
N VAL A 82 -8.90 -1.65 -2.55
CA VAL A 82 -8.51 -2.89 -1.86
C VAL A 82 -7.75 -3.80 -2.81
N ILE A 83 -6.55 -4.19 -2.41
CA ILE A 83 -5.70 -5.16 -3.11
C ILE A 83 -5.61 -6.43 -2.28
N ASN A 84 -5.73 -7.56 -2.97
CA ASN A 84 -5.78 -8.90 -2.39
C ASN A 84 -4.45 -9.35 -1.76
N PRO A 85 -4.48 -10.37 -0.89
CA PRO A 85 -3.27 -10.94 -0.28
C PRO A 85 -2.25 -11.37 -1.33
N GLU A 86 -1.00 -10.94 -1.18
CA GLU A 86 0.06 -11.29 -2.11
C GLU A 86 1.42 -11.50 -1.41
N ASN A 87 2.30 -12.23 -2.10
CA ASN A 87 3.68 -12.45 -1.69
C ASN A 87 4.62 -11.90 -2.76
N ILE A 88 5.46 -10.95 -2.37
CA ILE A 88 6.41 -10.27 -3.27
C ILE A 88 7.81 -10.76 -2.94
N MET A 89 8.43 -11.44 -3.90
CA MET A 89 9.79 -11.96 -3.75
C MET A 89 10.82 -10.81 -3.63
N PRO A 90 12.00 -11.07 -3.05
CA PRO A 90 13.10 -10.11 -3.03
C PRO A 90 13.43 -9.59 -4.43
N TYR A 91 13.76 -8.29 -4.56
CA TYR A 91 14.17 -7.65 -5.81
C TYR A 91 13.24 -7.95 -6.98
N SER A 92 11.94 -7.91 -6.72
CA SER A 92 10.91 -8.22 -7.71
C SER A 92 9.77 -7.22 -7.68
N LYS A 93 8.94 -7.28 -8.71
CA LYS A 93 7.74 -6.46 -8.87
C LYS A 93 6.51 -7.33 -9.03
N LEU A 94 5.39 -6.80 -8.54
CA LEU A 94 4.07 -7.38 -8.66
C LEU A 94 3.15 -6.35 -9.30
N GLU A 95 2.41 -6.74 -10.32
CA GLU A 95 1.27 -5.99 -10.82
C GLU A 95 0.04 -6.54 -10.10
N ALA A 96 -0.62 -5.67 -9.33
CA ALA A 96 -1.68 -6.04 -8.42
C ALA A 96 -2.96 -5.29 -8.78
N ASP A 97 -3.99 -6.06 -9.13
CA ASP A 97 -5.33 -5.53 -9.37
C ASP A 97 -5.97 -5.15 -8.03
N GLY A 98 -6.51 -3.95 -7.98
CA GLY A 98 -7.27 -3.47 -6.84
C GLY A 98 -8.70 -3.14 -7.21
N LYS A 99 -9.57 -3.22 -6.21
CA LYS A 99 -11.00 -2.94 -6.33
C LYS A 99 -11.37 -1.72 -5.51
N TYR A 100 -12.08 -0.77 -6.10
CA TYR A 100 -12.59 0.38 -5.37
C TYR A 100 -13.98 0.14 -4.80
N ILE A 101 -14.16 0.47 -3.53
CA ILE A 101 -15.39 0.30 -2.77
C ILE A 101 -15.76 1.64 -2.15
N SER A 102 -16.95 2.14 -2.48
CA SER A 102 -17.46 3.41 -1.98
C SER A 102 -18.99 3.37 -1.87
N ASP A 103 -19.53 3.96 -0.81
CA ASP A 103 -20.98 4.17 -0.66
C ASP A 103 -21.50 5.28 -1.59
N SER A 104 -20.61 6.14 -2.10
CA SER A 104 -20.92 7.30 -2.94
C SER A 104 -20.01 7.35 -4.17
N MET A 105 -20.08 6.30 -5.00
CA MET A 105 -19.20 6.12 -6.17
C MET A 105 -19.16 7.35 -7.10
N ALA A 106 -20.33 7.93 -7.40
CA ALA A 106 -20.43 9.09 -8.29
C ALA A 106 -19.72 10.34 -7.72
N GLN A 107 -19.77 10.52 -6.40
CA GLN A 107 -19.08 11.63 -5.73
C GLN A 107 -17.57 11.42 -5.77
N SER A 108 -17.09 10.22 -5.43
CA SER A 108 -15.67 9.88 -5.50
C SER A 108 -15.12 10.08 -6.90
N GLN A 109 -15.81 9.57 -7.92
CA GLN A 109 -15.46 9.75 -9.33
C GLN A 109 -15.39 11.23 -9.73
N SER A 110 -16.39 12.04 -9.32
CA SER A 110 -16.40 13.48 -9.61
C SER A 110 -15.19 14.18 -8.99
N ILE A 111 -14.85 13.86 -7.75
CA ILE A 111 -13.70 14.43 -7.04
C ILE A 111 -12.40 13.99 -7.74
N PHE A 112 -12.25 12.70 -8.01
CA PHE A 112 -11.06 12.14 -8.65
C PHE A 112 -10.79 12.75 -10.03
N MET A 113 -11.82 12.95 -10.87
CA MET A 113 -11.66 13.65 -12.16
C MET A 113 -11.09 15.07 -11.99
N HIS A 114 -11.50 15.79 -10.95
CA HIS A 114 -10.96 17.13 -10.69
C HIS A 114 -9.49 17.09 -10.26
N PHE A 115 -9.11 16.12 -9.43
CA PHE A 115 -7.72 15.92 -9.02
C PHE A 115 -6.85 15.49 -10.20
N ASP A 116 -7.30 14.52 -11.01
CA ASP A 116 -6.56 14.08 -12.19
C ASP A 116 -6.34 15.23 -13.18
N HIS A 117 -7.36 16.06 -13.44
CA HIS A 117 -7.19 17.24 -14.29
C HIS A 117 -6.19 18.23 -13.67
N MET A 118 -6.27 18.48 -12.37
CA MET A 118 -5.37 19.41 -11.69
C MET A 118 -3.91 18.94 -11.74
N PHE A 119 -3.66 17.64 -11.62
CA PHE A 119 -2.30 17.08 -11.62
C PHE A 119 -1.75 16.83 -13.02
N SER A 120 -2.59 16.55 -14.02
CA SER A 120 -2.16 16.27 -15.40
C SER A 120 -2.16 17.47 -16.33
N SER A 121 -2.88 18.55 -15.99
CA SER A 121 -2.97 19.77 -16.80
C SER A 121 -2.17 20.92 -16.19
N ASP A 122 -2.24 22.08 -16.85
CA ASP A 122 -1.73 23.42 -16.56
C ASP A 122 -1.95 24.01 -15.14
N GLY A 123 -2.23 23.18 -14.13
CA GLY A 123 -2.19 23.54 -12.71
C GLY A 123 -3.37 24.40 -12.26
N THR A 124 -4.49 24.41 -13.00
CA THR A 124 -5.68 25.13 -12.56
C THR A 124 -6.30 24.44 -11.35
N ILE A 125 -6.04 24.97 -10.16
CA ILE A 125 -6.60 24.48 -8.90
C ILE A 125 -8.10 24.78 -8.88
N ARG A 126 -8.93 23.74 -9.01
CA ARG A 126 -10.40 23.84 -8.91
C ARG A 126 -10.93 23.36 -7.56
N ILE A 127 -10.14 22.56 -6.85
CA ILE A 127 -10.43 22.00 -5.53
C ILE A 127 -9.14 22.08 -4.71
N ASP A 128 -9.24 22.36 -3.41
CA ASP A 128 -8.07 22.44 -2.53
C ASP A 128 -7.42 21.04 -2.37
N PRO A 129 -6.16 20.85 -2.80
CA PRO A 129 -5.49 19.56 -2.70
C PRO A 129 -5.27 19.11 -1.24
N ASN A 130 -5.20 20.05 -0.30
CA ASN A 130 -4.99 19.72 1.11
C ASN A 130 -6.21 19.06 1.76
N LYS A 131 -7.37 19.12 1.10
CA LYS A 131 -8.59 18.48 1.59
C LYS A 131 -8.62 16.98 1.32
N MET A 132 -7.79 16.47 0.42
CA MET A 132 -7.71 15.03 0.18
C MET A 132 -6.53 14.42 0.94
N SER A 133 -6.80 13.33 1.64
CA SER A 133 -5.75 12.52 2.26
C SER A 133 -5.98 11.05 2.00
N ILE A 134 -4.90 10.33 1.75
CA ILE A 134 -4.91 8.90 1.49
C ILE A 134 -4.10 8.23 2.59
N ILE A 135 -4.67 7.20 3.20
CA ILE A 135 -3.98 6.35 4.16
C ILE A 135 -3.75 4.99 3.49
N THR A 136 -2.50 4.65 3.24
CA THR A 136 -2.13 3.32 2.78
C THR A 136 -2.04 2.38 3.98
N GLN A 137 -2.50 1.14 3.86
CA GLN A 137 -2.55 0.19 4.96
C GLN A 137 -2.21 -1.22 4.49
N PHE A 138 -1.04 -1.72 4.88
CA PHE A 138 -0.69 -3.13 4.75
C PHE A 138 -1.16 -3.90 5.98
N HIS A 139 -2.11 -4.79 5.79
CA HIS A 139 -2.60 -5.70 6.81
C HIS A 139 -1.74 -6.96 6.82
N THR A 140 -1.08 -7.24 7.95
CA THR A 140 -0.24 -8.42 8.15
C THR A 140 -0.49 -9.02 9.54
N ASN A 141 0.24 -10.07 9.91
CA ASN A 141 0.14 -10.69 11.23
C ASN A 141 1.52 -10.77 11.92
N ILE A 142 1.55 -10.50 13.22
CA ILE A 142 2.68 -10.82 14.10
C ILE A 142 2.26 -12.01 14.95
N ILE A 143 2.82 -13.20 14.66
CA ILE A 143 2.52 -14.42 15.44
C ILE A 143 0.99 -14.67 15.54
N GLY A 144 0.27 -14.52 14.42
CA GLY A 144 -1.18 -14.70 14.34
C GLY A 144 -2.02 -13.54 14.88
N ILE A 145 -1.41 -12.45 15.38
CA ILE A 145 -2.11 -11.24 15.81
C ILE A 145 -2.17 -10.25 14.64
N PRO A 146 -3.35 -9.75 14.23
CA PRO A 146 -3.46 -8.72 13.19
C PRO A 146 -2.65 -7.47 13.51
N TYR A 147 -1.91 -6.99 12.52
CA TYR A 147 -1.08 -5.80 12.59
C TYR A 147 -1.23 -5.00 11.30
N VAL A 148 -1.24 -3.67 11.40
CA VAL A 148 -1.37 -2.78 10.24
C VAL A 148 -0.17 -1.85 10.18
N VAL A 149 0.54 -1.88 9.05
CA VAL A 149 1.53 -0.86 8.70
C VAL A 149 0.80 0.20 7.89
N SER A 150 0.76 1.43 8.38
CA SER A 150 0.02 2.51 7.73
C SER A 150 0.85 3.75 7.53
N GLU A 151 0.69 4.40 6.38
CA GLU A 151 1.28 5.69 6.08
C GLU A 151 0.22 6.64 5.53
N LYS A 152 0.33 7.92 5.88
CA LYS A 152 -0.62 8.96 5.47
C LYS A 152 0.05 9.91 4.50
N TYR A 153 -0.59 10.11 3.36
CA TYR A 153 -0.19 11.05 2.32
C TYR A 153 -1.27 12.11 2.13
N ASN A 154 -0.86 13.32 1.74
CA ASN A 154 -1.77 14.23 1.06
C ASN A 154 -1.91 13.79 -0.41
N SER A 155 -2.84 14.39 -1.15
CA SER A 155 -3.08 14.02 -2.54
C SER A 155 -1.89 14.24 -3.47
N VAL A 156 -1.07 15.27 -3.21
CA VAL A 156 0.08 15.61 -4.07
C VAL A 156 1.19 14.58 -3.88
N ASP A 157 1.54 14.27 -2.63
CA ASP A 157 2.57 13.29 -2.30
C ASP A 157 2.17 11.90 -2.81
N PHE A 158 0.90 11.52 -2.64
CA PHE A 158 0.39 10.25 -3.15
C PHE A 158 0.44 10.18 -4.68
N TRP A 159 0.05 11.26 -5.35
CA TRP A 159 0.12 11.35 -6.80
C TRP A 159 1.56 11.23 -7.32
N ASN A 160 2.48 11.97 -6.70
CA ASN A 160 3.89 11.99 -7.07
C ASN A 160 4.54 10.63 -6.82
N MET A 161 4.24 9.97 -5.69
CA MET A 161 4.71 8.61 -5.40
C MET A 161 4.39 7.65 -6.56
N LEU A 162 3.19 7.75 -7.14
CA LEU A 162 2.73 6.84 -8.18
C LEU A 162 3.17 7.22 -9.61
N ASN A 163 3.49 8.50 -9.86
CA ASN A 163 3.73 9.03 -11.21
C ASN A 163 5.14 9.61 -11.43
N GLU A 164 5.95 9.82 -10.40
CA GLU A 164 7.31 10.38 -10.57
C GLU A 164 8.24 9.40 -11.32
N GLN A 165 8.90 9.93 -12.34
CA GLN A 165 9.78 9.18 -13.24
C GLN A 165 11.13 8.78 -12.62
N SER A 166 11.46 9.21 -11.40
CA SER A 166 12.72 8.81 -10.78
C SER A 166 12.70 7.29 -10.55
N ASN A 167 13.50 6.58 -11.35
CA ASN A 167 13.59 5.12 -11.51
C ASN A 167 12.39 4.49 -12.25
N SER A 168 12.41 4.56 -13.57
CA SER A 168 11.41 4.00 -14.49
C SER A 168 11.26 2.48 -14.42
N ASP A 169 12.22 1.81 -13.81
CA ASP A 169 12.17 0.41 -13.47
C ASP A 169 12.34 0.31 -11.96
N CYS A 170 11.38 -0.31 -11.30
CA CYS A 170 11.77 -1.17 -10.19
C CYS A 170 12.80 -2.17 -10.75
#